data_AF-A0A2U0H699-F1
#
_entry.id   AF-A0A2U0H699-F1
#
_cell.length_a   1.000
_cell.length_b   1.000
_cell.length_c   1.000
_cell.angle_alpha   90.00
_cell.angle_beta   90.00
_cell.angle_gamma   90.00
#
_symmetry.space_group_name_H-M   'P 1'
#
loop_
_entity.id
_entity.type
_entity.pdbx_description
1 polymer ?
#
loop_
_entity_poly.entity_id
_entity_poly.type
_entity_poly.pdbx_seq_one_letter_code
_entity_poly.pdbx_strand_id
1 'polypeptide(L)'
;MVVPFVVTPRPHHPRAEPAEPASLVPVVVPAARDEIAPIDEGFVSRHPVLQSFGRYLDDPDVTDLFVNGDAGLFVDRGDGPRRVREWHAGESDVRDLAVALIGLGGRHIDDATPCVDVRLGRGLRVHAVLAPIAQRGTSISIRVPRMSLPDLDDLARGGMVDAAGAAALGRLVADRTNVLITGAGGAGNTTWRI
;
A
#
# COMPACT_ATOMS: atom_id res chain seq x y z
N MET A 1 17.57 -18.97 -15.83
CA MET A 1 18.04 -17.58 -15.70
C MET A 1 16.84 -16.77 -15.20
N VAL A 2 16.72 -16.58 -13.88
CA VAL A 2 15.55 -15.97 -13.25
C VAL A 2 15.85 -14.50 -12.99
N VAL A 3 15.05 -13.61 -13.56
CA VAL A 3 15.19 -12.16 -13.39
C VAL A 3 14.94 -11.77 -11.92
N PRO A 4 15.79 -10.93 -11.31
CA PRO A 4 15.55 -10.44 -9.96
C PRO A 4 14.26 -9.60 -9.94
N PHE A 5 13.47 -9.74 -8.87
CA PHE A 5 12.38 -8.81 -8.59
C PHE A 5 12.99 -7.47 -8.15
N VAL A 6 13.37 -6.67 -9.14
CA VAL A 6 13.68 -5.25 -8.97
C VAL A 6 12.36 -4.52 -9.12
N VAL A 7 11.96 -3.77 -8.09
CA VAL A 7 10.89 -2.78 -8.25
C VAL A 7 11.43 -1.68 -9.18
N THR A 8 11.20 -1.84 -10.48
CA THR A 8 11.41 -0.78 -11.46
C THR A 8 10.23 0.19 -11.39
N PRO A 9 10.47 1.51 -11.27
CA PRO A 9 9.42 2.50 -11.36
C PRO A 9 8.66 2.29 -12.68
N ARG A 10 7.32 2.18 -12.60
CA ARG A 10 6.52 2.28 -13.83
C ARG A 10 6.76 3.68 -14.39
N PRO A 11 7.18 3.82 -15.66
CA PRO A 11 7.19 5.13 -16.28
C PRO A 11 5.78 5.72 -16.17
N HIS A 12 5.70 7.00 -15.82
CA HIS A 12 4.45 7.74 -15.81
C HIS A 12 3.82 7.60 -17.21
N HIS A 13 2.79 6.78 -17.35
CA HIS A 13 2.04 6.75 -18.59
C HIS A 13 1.43 8.15 -18.77
N PRO A 14 1.57 8.78 -19.96
CA PRO A 14 0.80 9.98 -20.25
C PRO A 14 -0.67 9.67 -19.98
N ARG A 15 -1.38 10.63 -19.37
CA ARG A 15 -2.82 10.56 -19.10
C ARG A 15 -3.50 9.95 -20.33
N ALA A 16 -4.16 8.81 -20.15
CA ALA A 16 -4.94 8.21 -21.22
C ALA A 16 -5.92 9.28 -21.73
N GLU A 17 -6.03 9.40 -23.06
CA GLU A 17 -7.11 10.19 -23.66
C GLU A 17 -8.44 9.76 -23.05
N PRO A 18 -9.39 10.69 -22.83
CA PRO A 18 -10.67 10.39 -22.23
C PRO A 18 -11.32 9.25 -23.02
N ALA A 19 -11.38 8.07 -22.38
CA ALA A 19 -12.08 6.93 -22.92
C ALA A 19 -13.57 7.29 -23.03
N GLU A 20 -14.22 6.84 -24.10
CA GLU A 20 -15.67 6.99 -24.24
C GLU A 20 -16.38 6.53 -22.96
N PRO A 21 -17.44 7.24 -22.53
CA PRO A 21 -18.06 7.01 -21.23
C PRO A 21 -18.48 5.55 -21.10
N ALA A 22 -17.83 4.84 -20.18
CA ALA A 22 -18.14 3.46 -19.88
C ALA A 22 -19.61 3.36 -19.43
N SER A 23 -20.38 2.50 -20.11
CA SER A 23 -21.75 2.21 -19.72
C SER A 23 -21.77 1.57 -18.32
N LEU A 24 -22.38 2.26 -17.36
CA LEU A 24 -22.57 1.76 -16.00
C LEU A 24 -23.78 0.82 -15.98
N VAL A 25 -23.52 -0.47 -15.80
CA VAL A 25 -24.57 -1.48 -15.61
C VAL A 25 -24.68 -1.82 -14.11
N PRO A 26 -25.85 -1.67 -13.47
CA PRO A 26 -26.00 -2.01 -12.06
C PRO A 26 -25.90 -3.53 -11.87
N VAL A 27 -25.06 -3.98 -10.94
CA VAL A 27 -24.86 -5.40 -10.60
C VAL A 27 -25.12 -5.58 -9.12
N VAL A 28 -26.13 -6.40 -8.79
CA VAL A 28 -26.53 -6.67 -7.40
C VAL A 28 -25.54 -7.66 -6.76
N VAL A 29 -24.79 -7.22 -5.75
CA VAL A 29 -23.88 -8.04 -4.93
C VAL A 29 -24.20 -7.82 -3.44
N PRO A 30 -24.19 -8.86 -2.60
CA PRO A 30 -24.42 -8.70 -1.16
C PRO A 30 -23.28 -7.89 -0.51
N ALA A 31 -23.65 -6.87 0.27
CA ALA A 31 -22.72 -5.93 0.87
C ALA A 31 -21.98 -6.54 2.06
N ALA A 32 -20.65 -6.67 1.95
CA ALA A 32 -19.75 -6.84 3.08
C ALA A 32 -18.94 -5.55 3.25
N ARG A 33 -19.15 -4.84 4.35
CA ARG A 33 -18.41 -3.63 4.71
C ARG A 33 -17.24 -4.01 5.60
N ASP A 34 -16.01 -3.80 5.11
CA ASP A 34 -14.85 -3.59 5.98
C ASP A 34 -14.60 -2.08 5.99
N GLU A 35 -14.87 -1.44 7.13
CA GLU A 35 -14.68 -0.02 7.37
C GLU A 35 -13.16 0.26 7.50
N ILE A 36 -12.60 1.12 6.63
CA ILE A 36 -11.18 1.47 6.70
C ILE A 36 -11.01 2.58 7.76
N ALA A 37 -10.72 2.16 8.99
CA ALA A 37 -10.36 3.07 10.08
C ALA A 37 -8.93 3.60 9.92
N PRO A 38 -8.63 4.83 10.37
CA PRO A 38 -7.26 5.33 10.45
C PRO A 38 -6.37 4.36 11.25
N ILE A 39 -5.08 4.36 10.91
CA ILE A 39 -4.07 3.63 11.68
C ILE A 39 -4.18 4.14 13.13
N ASP A 40 -4.28 3.23 14.10
CA ASP A 40 -4.22 3.65 15.51
C ASP A 40 -2.83 4.25 15.75
N GLU A 41 -2.71 5.58 15.79
CA GLU A 41 -1.46 6.30 16.10
C GLU A 41 -0.82 5.74 17.37
N GLY A 42 -1.65 5.32 18.34
CA GLY A 42 -1.20 4.68 19.56
C GLY A 42 -0.50 3.34 19.34
N PHE A 43 -0.80 2.57 18.29
CA PHE A 43 -0.11 1.32 17.99
C PHE A 43 1.32 1.56 17.52
N VAL A 44 1.51 2.53 16.61
CA VAL A 44 2.83 2.88 16.04
C VAL A 44 3.73 3.46 17.13
N SER A 45 3.22 4.40 17.93
CA SER A 45 4.02 5.05 18.98
C SER A 45 4.40 4.12 20.13
N ARG A 46 3.58 3.10 20.44
CA ARG A 46 3.80 2.21 21.59
C ARG A 46 4.77 1.05 21.31
N HIS A 47 5.01 0.68 20.04
CA HIS A 47 5.83 -0.48 19.74
C HIS A 47 7.29 -0.12 19.41
N PRO A 48 8.30 -0.54 20.21
CA PRO A 48 9.70 -0.12 20.04
C PRO A 48 10.27 -0.35 18.64
N VAL A 49 9.87 -1.45 18.01
CA VAL A 49 10.29 -1.81 16.64
C VAL A 49 9.79 -0.81 15.59
N LEU A 50 8.60 -0.23 15.81
CA LEU A 50 7.98 0.73 14.89
C LEU A 50 8.38 2.18 15.20
N GLN A 51 8.84 2.48 16.42
CA GLN A 51 9.26 3.83 16.82
C GLN A 51 10.36 4.40 15.93
N SER A 52 11.33 3.58 15.51
CA SER A 52 12.39 3.97 14.57
C SER A 52 11.86 4.43 13.20
N PHE A 53 10.64 4.01 12.85
CA PHE A 53 9.95 4.39 11.63
C PHE A 53 8.80 5.39 11.85
N GLY A 54 8.51 5.79 13.10
CA GLY A 54 7.35 6.60 13.47
C GLY A 54 7.21 7.86 12.61
N ARG A 55 8.28 8.65 12.48
CA ARG A 55 8.30 9.86 11.62
C ARG A 55 7.90 9.66 10.15
N TYR A 56 8.02 8.43 9.64
CA TYR A 56 7.63 8.07 8.27
C TYR A 56 6.24 7.45 8.23
N LEU A 57 5.87 6.68 9.26
CA LEU A 57 4.54 6.07 9.36
C LEU A 57 3.47 7.11 9.69
N ASP A 58 3.85 8.20 10.36
CA ASP A 58 2.99 9.33 10.69
C ASP A 58 2.93 10.39 9.57
N ASP A 59 3.79 10.27 8.54
CA ASP A 59 3.81 11.18 7.38
C ASP A 59 2.70 10.76 6.40
N PRO A 60 1.66 11.60 6.17
CA PRO A 60 0.50 11.23 5.36
C PRO A 60 0.83 11.03 3.87
N ASP A 61 1.96 11.56 3.41
CA ASP A 61 2.39 11.40 2.02
C ASP A 61 3.11 10.06 1.80
N VAL A 62 3.58 9.39 2.86
CA VAL A 62 4.33 8.13 2.75
C VAL A 62 3.38 6.99 2.38
N THR A 63 3.71 6.29 1.30
CA THR A 63 2.95 5.13 0.83
C THR A 63 3.64 3.82 1.19
N ASP A 64 4.96 3.78 1.11
CA ASP A 64 5.76 2.57 1.26
C ASP A 64 7.12 2.86 1.91
N LEU A 65 7.56 1.97 2.79
CA LEU A 65 8.93 1.91 3.31
C LEU A 65 9.57 0.60 2.89
N PHE A 66 10.82 0.66 2.44
CA PHE A 66 11.60 -0.52 2.08
C PHE A 66 12.90 -0.55 2.88
N VAL A 67 13.16 -1.65 3.57
CA VAL A 67 14.40 -1.89 4.29
C VAL A 67 15.13 -3.06 3.65
N ASN A 68 16.39 -2.86 3.28
CA ASN A 68 17.23 -3.90 2.69
C ASN A 68 18.55 -4.01 3.45
N GLY A 69 18.98 -5.23 3.74
CA GLY A 69 20.22 -5.52 4.46
C GLY A 69 21.48 -4.94 3.83
N ASP A 70 21.55 -4.84 2.49
CA ASP A 70 22.71 -4.28 1.78
C ASP A 70 22.57 -2.81 1.35
N ALA A 71 21.34 -2.28 1.28
CA ALA A 71 21.06 -0.99 0.66
C ALA A 71 20.48 0.06 1.62
N GLY A 72 19.98 -0.36 2.78
CA GLY A 72 19.42 0.51 3.80
C GLY A 72 17.92 0.79 3.63
N LEU A 73 17.47 1.91 4.19
CA LEU A 73 16.07 2.34 4.18
C LEU A 73 15.75 3.24 2.98
N PHE A 74 14.60 2.98 2.37
CA PHE A 74 13.99 3.80 1.33
C PHE A 74 12.55 4.14 1.71
N VAL A 75 12.11 5.33 1.36
CA VAL A 75 10.75 5.82 1.62
C VAL A 75 10.16 6.33 0.32
N ASP A 76 8.97 5.84 -0.03
CA ASP A 76 8.19 6.28 -1.19
C ASP A 76 7.02 7.16 -0.73
N ARG A 77 6.82 8.28 -1.43
CA ARG A 77 5.71 9.22 -1.24
C ARG A 77 4.76 9.29 -2.44
N GLY A 78 4.80 8.28 -3.30
CA GLY A 78 4.02 8.18 -4.53
C GLY A 78 4.76 8.62 -5.80
N ASP A 79 5.99 9.14 -5.69
CA ASP A 79 6.85 9.52 -6.81
C ASP A 79 8.12 8.64 -6.93
N GLY A 80 8.19 7.58 -6.13
CA GLY A 80 9.24 6.57 -6.16
C GLY A 80 10.11 6.55 -4.89
N PRO A 81 10.79 5.43 -4.62
CA PRO A 81 11.54 5.23 -3.40
C PRO A 81 12.80 6.12 -3.34
N ARG A 82 12.93 6.88 -2.25
CA ARG A 82 14.11 7.70 -1.95
C ARG A 82 14.88 7.16 -0.75
N ARG A 83 16.19 7.03 -0.91
CA ARG A 83 17.08 6.51 0.14
C ARG A 83 17.21 7.49 1.30
N VAL A 84 17.07 7.00 2.53
CA VAL A 84 17.33 7.73 3.77
C VAL A 84 18.79 7.55 4.13
N ARG A 85 19.61 8.59 3.94
CA ARG A 85 21.07 8.52 4.17
C ARG A 85 21.47 8.36 5.63
N GLU A 86 20.62 8.81 6.54
CA GLU A 86 20.88 8.80 7.98
C GLU A 86 20.60 7.43 8.63
N TRP A 87 19.99 6.49 7.89
CA TRP A 87 19.58 5.19 8.41
C TRP A 87 20.54 4.09 7.95
N HIS A 88 21.09 3.36 8.92
CA HIS A 88 22.09 2.31 8.70
C HIS A 88 21.77 1.13 9.61
N ALA A 89 21.81 -0.07 9.07
CA ALA A 89 21.68 -1.32 9.80
C ALA A 89 22.38 -2.43 9.00
N GLY A 90 22.99 -3.39 9.69
CA GLY A 90 23.58 -4.55 9.03
C GLY A 90 22.53 -5.61 8.68
N GLU A 91 22.93 -6.62 7.90
CA GLU A 91 22.05 -7.74 7.54
C GLU A 91 21.41 -8.42 8.76
N SER A 92 22.19 -8.64 9.83
CA SER A 92 21.68 -9.24 11.08
C SER A 92 20.59 -8.37 11.71
N ASP A 93 20.79 -7.06 11.74
CA ASP A 93 19.84 -6.12 12.34
C ASP A 93 18.54 -6.07 11.51
N VAL A 94 18.65 -6.13 10.18
CA VAL A 94 17.49 -6.19 9.27
C VAL A 94 16.77 -7.53 9.41
N ARG A 95 17.49 -8.63 9.59
CA ARG A 95 16.89 -9.94 9.88
C ARG A 95 16.13 -9.93 11.21
N ASP A 96 16.73 -9.41 12.27
CA ASP A 96 16.08 -9.30 13.58
C ASP A 96 14.85 -8.39 13.52
N LEU A 97 14.93 -7.30 12.75
CA LEU A 97 13.78 -6.44 12.47
C LEU A 97 12.66 -7.19 11.74
N ALA A 98 12.99 -7.99 10.73
CA ALA A 98 12.01 -8.82 10.02
C ALA A 98 11.31 -9.78 10.97
N VAL A 99 12.07 -10.52 11.79
CA VAL A 99 11.52 -11.45 12.79
C VAL A 99 10.60 -10.73 13.75
N ALA A 100 11.00 -9.56 14.25
CA ALA A 100 10.21 -8.79 15.20
C ALA A 100 8.90 -8.28 14.56
N LEU A 101 8.95 -7.71 13.35
CA LEU A 101 7.76 -7.22 12.64
C LEU A 101 6.79 -8.36 12.29
N ILE A 102 7.29 -9.50 11.81
CA ILE A 102 6.45 -10.66 11.50
C ILE A 102 5.84 -11.24 12.79
N GLY A 103 6.61 -11.27 13.89
CA GLY A 103 6.15 -11.68 15.21
C GLY A 103 4.98 -10.83 15.72
N LEU A 104 5.02 -9.51 15.49
CA LEU A 104 3.90 -8.62 15.84
C LEU A 104 2.62 -8.93 15.09
N GLY A 105 2.73 -9.47 13.88
CA GLY A 105 1.61 -9.93 13.08
C GLY A 105 1.09 -11.31 13.46
N GLY A 106 1.62 -11.91 14.54
CA GLY A 106 1.24 -13.26 15.00
C GLY A 106 1.74 -14.39 14.10
N ARG A 107 2.80 -14.14 13.33
CA ARG A 107 3.41 -15.15 12.44
C ARG A 107 4.88 -15.33 12.80
N HIS A 108 5.50 -16.32 12.19
CA HIS A 108 6.92 -16.63 12.35
C HIS A 108 7.59 -16.64 10.99
N ILE A 109 8.86 -16.22 10.95
CA ILE A 109 9.73 -16.23 9.78
C ILE A 109 11.08 -16.81 10.21
N ASP A 110 11.59 -17.75 9.44
CA ASP A 110 12.85 -18.47 9.68
C ASP A 110 13.39 -19.02 8.34
N ASP A 111 14.47 -19.80 8.37
CA ASP A 111 15.07 -20.35 7.15
C ASP A 111 14.20 -21.44 6.48
N ALA A 112 13.23 -22.01 7.20
CA ALA A 112 12.27 -22.98 6.64
C ALA A 112 11.06 -22.27 6.00
N THR A 113 10.69 -21.10 6.52
CA THR A 113 9.63 -20.21 6.02
C THR A 113 10.21 -18.81 5.79
N PRO A 114 11.04 -18.60 4.76
CA PRO A 114 11.86 -17.39 4.62
C PRO A 114 11.10 -16.20 4.01
N CYS A 115 9.80 -16.32 3.76
CA CYS A 115 8.98 -15.30 3.11
C CYS A 115 7.59 -15.27 3.75
N VAL A 116 7.21 -14.14 4.33
CA VAL A 116 5.96 -14.02 5.12
C VAL A 116 5.33 -12.64 4.98
N ASP A 117 4.00 -12.64 4.92
CA ASP A 117 3.16 -11.44 4.96
C ASP A 117 2.34 -11.38 6.25
N VAL A 118 2.28 -10.18 6.86
CA VAL A 118 1.43 -9.89 8.02
C VAL A 118 0.73 -8.55 7.90
N ARG A 119 -0.29 -8.36 8.73
CA ARG A 119 -0.93 -7.06 8.96
C ARG A 119 -0.68 -6.63 10.40
N LEU A 120 -0.18 -5.41 10.58
CA LEU A 120 0.09 -4.80 11.87
C LEU A 120 -0.89 -3.67 12.14
N GLY A 121 -1.36 -3.59 13.39
CA GLY A 121 -2.35 -2.59 13.81
C GLY A 121 -3.60 -2.60 12.92
N ARG A 122 -4.11 -1.41 12.58
CA ARG A 122 -5.33 -1.24 11.78
C ARG A 122 -5.11 -1.20 10.25
N GLY A 123 -3.92 -1.53 9.73
CA GLY A 123 -3.78 -1.68 8.28
C GLY A 123 -2.39 -1.74 7.67
N LEU A 124 -1.32 -1.54 8.45
CA LEU A 124 0.05 -1.66 7.92
C LEU A 124 0.26 -3.08 7.39
N ARG A 125 0.70 -3.20 6.14
CA ARG A 125 1.04 -4.50 5.56
C ARG A 125 2.54 -4.64 5.56
N VAL A 126 3.04 -5.70 6.16
CA VAL A 126 4.47 -6.00 6.18
C VAL A 126 4.72 -7.29 5.42
N HIS A 127 5.63 -7.21 4.47
CA HIS A 127 6.17 -8.35 3.75
C HIS A 127 7.66 -8.44 4.06
N ALA A 128 8.14 -9.61 4.46
CA ALA A 128 9.57 -9.82 4.72
C ALA A 128 10.08 -11.07 4.01
N VAL A 129 11.30 -10.98 3.48
CA VAL A 129 12.02 -12.07 2.81
C VAL A 129 13.44 -12.14 3.36
N LEU A 130 13.83 -13.29 3.92
CA LEU A 130 15.16 -13.48 4.48
C LEU A 130 16.20 -13.86 3.41
N ALA A 131 17.46 -13.53 3.67
CA ALA A 131 18.58 -14.13 2.96
C ALA A 131 18.63 -15.66 3.21
N PRO A 132 19.05 -16.48 2.22
CA PRO A 132 19.57 -16.10 0.91
C PRO A 132 18.51 -16.00 -0.19
N ILE A 133 17.22 -16.21 0.11
CA ILE A 133 16.14 -16.08 -0.89
C ILE A 133 16.10 -14.65 -1.43
N ALA A 134 16.26 -13.68 -0.54
CA ALA A 134 16.61 -12.32 -0.93
C ALA A 134 18.12 -12.24 -1.21
N GLN A 135 18.47 -12.09 -2.50
CA GLN A 135 19.87 -12.14 -2.97
C GLN A 135 20.76 -10.99 -2.46
N ARG A 136 20.13 -9.94 -1.91
CA ARG A 136 20.77 -8.69 -1.46
C ARG A 136 20.68 -8.50 0.05
N GLY A 137 20.59 -9.61 0.77
CA GLY A 137 20.25 -9.58 2.18
C GLY A 137 18.75 -9.52 2.42
N THR A 138 18.35 -9.63 3.68
CA THR A 138 16.96 -9.58 4.12
C THR A 138 16.28 -8.31 3.61
N SER A 139 15.07 -8.45 3.09
CA SER A 139 14.27 -7.37 2.54
C SER A 139 12.93 -7.29 3.25
N ILE A 140 12.52 -6.07 3.60
CA ILE A 140 11.25 -5.77 4.26
C ILE A 140 10.54 -4.67 3.48
N SER A 141 9.27 -4.88 3.18
CA SER A 141 8.39 -3.88 2.58
C SER A 141 7.23 -3.61 3.55
N ILE A 142 7.05 -2.35 3.92
CA ILE A 142 5.96 -1.88 4.78
C ILE A 142 5.09 -0.95 3.96
N ARG A 143 3.84 -1.32 3.75
CA ARG A 143 2.86 -0.50 3.03
C ARG A 143 1.92 0.19 3.99
N VAL A 144 1.84 1.52 3.87
CA VAL A 144 1.04 2.39 4.71
C VAL A 144 -0.35 2.57 4.07
N PRO A 145 -1.45 2.32 4.81
CA PRO A 145 -2.79 2.69 4.37
C PRO A 145 -2.90 4.18 4.13
N ARG A 146 -3.46 4.60 2.98
CA ARG A 146 -3.75 6.01 2.74
C ARG A 146 -4.90 6.46 3.63
N MET A 147 -4.68 7.53 4.39
CA MET A 147 -5.66 8.09 5.34
C MET A 147 -6.72 8.98 4.68
N SER A 148 -6.43 9.51 3.49
CA SER A 148 -7.40 10.30 2.71
C SER A 148 -7.85 9.50 1.50
N LEU A 149 -9.12 9.09 1.52
CA LEU A 149 -9.81 8.64 0.34
C LEU A 149 -10.35 9.87 -0.37
N PRO A 150 -10.03 10.09 -1.65
CA PRO A 150 -10.63 11.17 -2.41
C PRO A 150 -12.13 10.97 -2.42
N ASP A 151 -12.90 12.01 -2.10
CA ASP A 151 -14.34 11.96 -2.31
C ASP A 151 -14.66 11.97 -3.83
N LEU A 152 -15.93 11.79 -4.18
CA LEU A 152 -16.33 11.77 -5.58
C LEU A 152 -15.97 13.07 -6.32
N ASP A 153 -15.97 14.20 -5.61
CA ASP A 153 -15.62 15.50 -6.17
C ASP A 153 -14.11 15.62 -6.41
N ASP A 154 -13.28 15.04 -5.54
CA ASP A 154 -11.83 14.92 -5.71
C ASP A 154 -11.47 14.03 -6.90
N LEU A 155 -12.19 12.91 -7.08
CA LEU A 155 -12.02 12.03 -8.24
C LEU A 155 -12.40 12.74 -9.55
N ALA A 156 -13.52 13.48 -9.56
CA ALA A 156 -13.94 14.27 -10.71
C ALA A 156 -12.91 15.36 -11.05
N ARG A 157 -12.41 16.08 -10.04
CA ARG A 157 -11.38 17.11 -10.21
C ARG A 157 -10.05 16.54 -10.70
N GLY A 158 -9.72 15.30 -10.31
CA GLY A 158 -8.58 14.54 -10.80
C GLY A 158 -8.69 14.09 -12.27
N GLY A 159 -9.87 14.26 -12.89
CA GLY A 159 -10.15 13.80 -14.25
C GLY A 159 -10.34 12.28 -14.36
N MET A 160 -10.60 11.60 -13.23
CA MET A 160 -10.93 10.17 -13.23
C MET A 160 -12.36 9.90 -13.70
N VAL A 161 -13.25 10.90 -13.59
CA VAL A 161 -14.62 10.87 -14.09
C VAL A 161 -15.02 12.26 -14.55
N ASP A 162 -15.83 12.35 -15.59
CA ASP A 162 -16.41 13.62 -16.02
C ASP A 162 -17.63 14.01 -15.14
N ALA A 163 -18.13 15.23 -15.32
CA ALA A 163 -19.25 15.73 -14.52
C ALA A 163 -20.54 14.88 -14.69
N ALA A 164 -20.74 14.31 -15.87
CA ALA A 164 -21.90 13.46 -16.16
C ALA A 164 -21.81 12.12 -15.41
N GLY A 165 -20.65 11.47 -15.44
CA GLY A 165 -20.37 10.25 -14.70
C GLY A 165 -20.40 10.45 -13.19
N ALA A 166 -19.86 11.56 -12.68
CA ALA A 166 -19.95 11.90 -11.26
C ALA A 166 -21.40 12.07 -10.80
N ALA A 167 -22.22 12.81 -11.56
CA ALA A 167 -23.64 12.97 -11.26
C ALA A 167 -24.41 11.64 -11.34
N ALA A 168 -24.07 10.76 -12.28
CA ALA A 168 -24.67 9.43 -12.37
C ALA A 168 -24.30 8.55 -11.17
N LEU A 169 -23.03 8.55 -10.77
CA LEU A 169 -22.56 7.78 -9.63
C LEU A 169 -23.16 8.31 -8.31
N GLY A 170 -23.26 9.63 -8.16
CA GLY A 170 -23.92 10.27 -7.02
C GLY A 170 -25.37 9.82 -6.85
N ARG A 171 -26.13 9.68 -7.95
CA ARG A 171 -27.49 9.10 -7.91
C ARG A 171 -27.49 7.63 -7.50
N LEU A 172 -26.61 6.82 -8.08
CA LEU A 172 -26.51 5.39 -7.75
C LEU A 172 -26.17 5.17 -6.26
N VAL A 173 -25.29 6.01 -5.69
CA VAL A 173 -24.95 5.99 -4.26
C VAL A 173 -26.14 6.41 -3.40
N ALA A 174 -26.83 7.51 -3.77
CA ALA A 174 -28.02 7.98 -3.06
C ALA A 174 -29.14 6.93 -3.03
N ASP A 175 -29.30 6.21 -4.15
CA ASP A 175 -30.27 5.13 -4.32
C ASP A 175 -29.80 3.80 -3.72
N ARG A 176 -28.60 3.76 -3.12
CA ARG A 176 -27.95 2.56 -2.55
C ARG A 176 -27.88 1.40 -3.55
N THR A 177 -27.66 1.72 -4.82
CA THR A 177 -27.50 0.74 -5.88
C THR A 177 -26.12 0.10 -5.78
N ASN A 178 -26.05 -1.23 -5.93
CA ASN A 178 -24.78 -1.93 -5.97
C ASN A 178 -24.07 -1.66 -7.31
N VAL A 179 -22.82 -1.20 -7.23
CA VAL A 179 -21.99 -0.83 -8.39
C VAL A 179 -20.73 -1.69 -8.40
N LEU A 180 -20.40 -2.28 -9.56
CA LEU A 180 -19.15 -3.00 -9.76
C LEU A 180 -18.14 -2.08 -10.44
N ILE A 181 -17.02 -1.79 -9.79
CA ILE A 181 -15.89 -1.12 -10.43
C ILE A 181 -14.92 -2.15 -10.99
N THR A 182 -14.73 -2.12 -12.30
CA THR A 182 -13.76 -2.95 -13.02
C THR A 182 -12.65 -2.09 -13.62
N GLY A 183 -11.43 -2.60 -13.63
CA GLY A 183 -10.27 -1.95 -14.25
C GLY A 183 -9.02 -2.82 -14.11
N ALA A 184 -7.98 -2.55 -14.91
CA ALA A 184 -6.72 -3.29 -14.85
C ALA A 184 -5.99 -3.11 -13.49
N GLY A 185 -5.09 -4.03 -13.14
CA GLY A 185 -4.31 -3.95 -11.90
C GLY A 185 -3.54 -2.63 -11.76
N GLY A 186 -3.94 -1.80 -10.79
CA GLY A 186 -3.37 -0.46 -10.56
C GLY A 186 -4.15 0.70 -11.21
N ALA A 187 -5.31 0.46 -11.82
CA ALA A 187 -6.17 1.49 -12.41
C ALA A 187 -7.02 2.29 -11.39
N GLY A 188 -6.76 2.14 -10.09
CA GLY A 188 -7.50 2.87 -9.05
C GLY A 188 -8.82 2.25 -8.63
N ASN A 189 -9.12 0.99 -8.98
CA ASN A 189 -10.37 0.32 -8.58
C ASN A 189 -10.59 0.31 -7.06
N THR A 190 -9.51 0.23 -6.29
CA THR A 190 -9.57 0.30 -4.82
C THR A 190 -10.00 1.68 -4.33
N THR A 191 -9.69 2.75 -5.07
CA THR A 191 -10.10 4.13 -4.76
C THR A 191 -11.61 4.31 -4.94
N TRP A 192 -12.22 3.61 -5.89
CA TRP A 192 -13.66 3.72 -6.19
C TRP A 192 -14.57 2.86 -5.30
N ARG A 193 -14.01 1.88 -4.58
CA ARG A 193 -14.79 0.83 -3.89
C ARG A 193 -15.47 1.31 -2.59
N ILE A 194 -15.30 2.57 -2.19
CA ILE A 194 -15.76 3.12 -0.90
C ILE A 194 -16.82 4.17 -1.17
#